data_AF-A0AAV4MK12-F1
#
_entry.id   AF-A0AAV4MK12-F1
#
_cell.length_a   1.000
_cell.length_b   1.000
_cell.length_c   1.000
_cell.angle_alpha   90.00
_cell.angle_beta   90.00
_cell.angle_gamma   90.00
#
_symmetry.space_group_name_H-M   'P 1'
#
loop_
_entity.id
_entity.type
_entity.pdbx_description
1 polymer ?
#
loop_
_entity_poly.entity_id
_entity_poly.type
_entity_poly.pdbx_seq_one_letter_code
_entity_poly.pdbx_strand_id
1 'polypeptide(L)'
;MAELNAIEMAIPHIISNNMKHSKIITDSRSVLQALHNPSNLKPIIFHLKQLLNKSIELIWTRAHIGILGNELADQYAKQATSRDTIDQHMHIPIRFIKKLLKHDVLEEWQNLWANSAKGRAVFELCEKINPKRTLGNFFLNQIITGHGAIASYQHKFFNGSSTCSCGLSIEDRHNLVYQCTNWTDIRRVYFPRNFTKVKLAK
;
A
#
# COMPACT_ATOMS: atom_id res chain seq x y z
N MET A 1 -6.51 18.10 0.94
CA MET A 1 -6.57 18.99 2.11
C MET A 1 -5.99 20.34 1.75
N ALA A 2 -4.79 20.44 1.16
CA ALA A 2 -4.23 21.74 0.76
C ALA A 2 -5.17 22.52 -0.18
N GLU A 3 -5.59 21.88 -1.27
CA GLU A 3 -6.60 22.42 -2.21
C GLU A 3 -7.90 22.87 -1.53
N LEU A 4 -8.35 22.12 -0.52
CA LEU A 4 -9.59 22.43 0.17
C LEU A 4 -9.45 23.67 1.04
N ASN A 5 -8.32 23.77 1.74
CA ASN A 5 -7.99 24.92 2.57
C ASN A 5 -7.71 26.17 1.73
N ALA A 6 -7.14 26.04 0.53
CA ALA A 6 -6.97 27.16 -0.38
C ALA A 6 -8.32 27.81 -0.74
N ILE A 7 -9.35 27.01 -1.02
CA ILE A 7 -10.72 27.50 -1.24
C ILE A 7 -11.30 28.11 0.04
N GLU A 8 -11.09 27.46 1.19
CA GLU A 8 -11.53 27.97 2.50
C GLU A 8 -10.93 29.34 2.85
N MET A 9 -9.68 29.60 2.47
CA MET A 9 -9.02 30.89 2.68
C MET A 9 -9.49 31.94 1.66
N ALA A 10 -9.78 31.54 0.42
CA ALA A 10 -10.22 32.46 -0.63
C ALA A 10 -11.62 33.03 -0.37
N ILE A 11 -12.56 32.23 0.16
CA ILE A 11 -13.96 32.65 0.34
C ILE A 11 -14.10 33.84 1.31
N PRO A 12 -13.55 33.82 2.54
CA PRO A 12 -13.59 34.97 3.44
C PRO A 12 -12.94 36.21 2.84
N HIS A 13 -11.86 36.05 2.07
CA HIS A 13 -11.20 37.17 1.39
C HIS A 13 -12.10 37.82 0.33
N ILE A 14 -12.81 37.01 -0.46
CA ILE A 14 -13.80 37.49 -1.44
C ILE A 14 -14.94 38.25 -0.74
N ILE A 15 -15.45 37.69 0.36
CA ILE A 15 -16.56 38.26 1.13
C ILE A 15 -16.13 39.58 1.79
N SER A 16 -14.98 39.62 2.45
CA SER A 16 -14.50 40.80 3.18
C SER A 16 -14.17 41.97 2.24
N ASN A 17 -13.73 41.68 1.02
CA ASN A 17 -13.47 42.69 -0.01
C ASN A 17 -14.70 43.00 -0.89
N ASN A 18 -15.89 42.46 -0.56
CA ASN A 18 -17.15 42.70 -1.27
C ASN A 18 -17.06 42.44 -2.80
N MET A 19 -16.29 41.40 -3.19
CA MET A 19 -16.05 41.06 -4.60
C MET A 19 -17.26 40.31 -5.19
N LYS A 20 -18.08 41.02 -5.97
CA LYS A 20 -19.29 40.46 -6.60
C LYS A 20 -18.94 39.57 -7.80
N HIS A 21 -19.72 38.50 -8.00
CA HIS A 21 -19.57 37.57 -9.14
C HIS A 21 -18.16 36.95 -9.26
N SER A 22 -17.59 36.59 -8.12
CA SER A 22 -16.23 36.05 -8.04
C SER A 22 -16.17 34.62 -8.58
N LYS A 23 -15.06 34.28 -9.23
CA LYS A 23 -14.79 32.93 -9.76
C LYS A 23 -13.56 32.35 -9.07
N ILE A 24 -13.70 31.21 -8.42
CA ILE A 24 -12.58 30.45 -7.88
C ILE A 24 -12.27 29.32 -8.86
N ILE A 25 -11.09 29.37 -9.45
CA ILE A 25 -10.61 28.37 -10.40
C ILE A 25 -9.71 27.40 -9.63
N THR A 26 -9.97 26.09 -9.73
CA THR A 26 -9.18 25.05 -9.07
C THR A 26 -9.02 23.85 -9.99
N ASP A 27 -7.85 23.22 -9.98
CA ASP A 27 -7.63 21.94 -10.66
C ASP A 27 -8.07 20.72 -9.84
N SER A 28 -8.47 20.93 -8.58
CA SER A 28 -8.87 19.89 -7.66
C SER A 28 -10.29 19.38 -7.92
N ARG A 29 -10.42 18.54 -8.94
CA ARG A 29 -11.69 17.85 -9.26
C ARG A 29 -12.28 17.13 -8.05
N SER A 30 -11.42 16.56 -7.21
CA SER A 30 -11.82 15.84 -6.00
C SER A 30 -12.52 16.73 -4.96
N VAL A 31 -12.09 17.99 -4.82
CA VAL A 31 -12.71 18.96 -3.92
C VAL A 31 -14.08 19.39 -4.47
N LEU A 32 -14.16 19.67 -5.77
CA LEU A 32 -15.42 20.03 -6.42
C LEU A 32 -16.45 18.91 -6.33
N GLN A 33 -16.04 17.66 -6.56
CA GLN A 33 -16.91 16.49 -6.36
C GLN A 33 -17.37 16.34 -4.91
N ALA A 34 -16.48 16.61 -3.95
CA ALA A 34 -16.81 16.54 -2.53
C ALA A 34 -17.83 17.61 -2.12
N LEU A 35 -17.71 18.83 -2.66
CA LEU A 35 -18.64 19.94 -2.44
C LEU A 35 -19.99 19.73 -3.15
N HIS A 36 -19.98 19.17 -4.36
CA HIS A 36 -21.20 18.89 -5.11
C HIS A 36 -22.01 17.73 -4.51
N ASN A 37 -21.37 16.77 -3.83
CA ASN A 37 -22.07 15.63 -3.23
C ASN A 37 -22.88 16.06 -1.98
N PRO A 38 -24.23 16.06 -2.01
CA PRO A 38 -25.05 16.53 -0.89
C PRO A 38 -24.85 15.68 0.37
N SER A 39 -24.65 14.38 0.21
CA SER A 39 -24.48 13.41 1.32
C SER A 39 -23.12 13.49 2.01
N ASN A 40 -22.17 14.26 1.47
CA ASN A 40 -20.88 14.47 2.12
C ASN A 40 -20.99 15.53 3.21
N LEU A 41 -21.06 15.07 4.46
CA LEU A 41 -21.22 15.87 5.67
C LEU A 41 -19.93 15.98 6.50
N LYS A 42 -18.76 15.74 5.90
CA LYS A 42 -17.48 15.99 6.59
C LYS A 42 -17.42 17.46 7.05
N PRO A 43 -16.99 17.76 8.29
CA PRO A 43 -17.12 19.10 8.88
C PRO A 43 -16.65 20.24 7.98
N ILE A 44 -15.44 20.13 7.41
CA ILE A 44 -14.87 21.16 6.51
C ILE A 44 -15.65 21.32 5.19
N ILE A 45 -16.16 20.22 4.62
CA ILE A 45 -16.98 20.27 3.41
C ILE A 45 -18.32 20.91 3.70
N PHE A 46 -18.93 20.54 4.82
CA PHE A 46 -20.19 21.13 5.26
C PHE A 46 -20.03 22.63 5.53
N HIS A 47 -18.96 23.03 6.23
CA HIS A 47 -18.63 24.43 6.48
C HIS A 47 -18.47 25.22 5.19
N LEU A 48 -17.68 24.72 4.23
CA LEU A 48 -17.49 25.37 2.94
C LEU A 48 -18.80 25.51 2.15
N LYS A 49 -19.68 24.50 2.17
CA LYS A 49 -21.00 24.60 1.54
C LYS A 49 -21.84 25.74 2.12
N GLN A 50 -21.70 26.06 3.41
CA GLN A 50 -22.41 27.18 4.03
C GLN A 50 -21.81 28.54 3.63
N LEU A 51 -20.50 28.59 3.43
CA LEU A 51 -19.81 29.82 3.01
C LEU A 51 -19.99 30.15 1.53
N LEU A 52 -20.16 29.13 0.69
CA LEU A 52 -20.44 29.29 -0.73
C LEU A 52 -21.83 29.89 -0.92
N ASN A 53 -21.88 31.20 -1.17
CA ASN A 53 -23.10 31.89 -1.55
C ASN A 53 -23.26 31.92 -3.08
N LYS A 54 -24.42 32.34 -3.59
CA LYS A 54 -24.72 32.42 -5.04
C LYS A 54 -23.79 33.38 -5.82
N SER A 55 -22.95 34.16 -5.14
CA SER A 55 -22.05 35.13 -5.80
C SER A 55 -20.66 34.57 -6.09
N ILE A 56 -20.36 33.34 -5.65
CA ILE A 56 -19.07 32.67 -5.88
C ILE A 56 -19.30 31.45 -6.78
N GLU A 57 -18.68 31.47 -7.95
CA GLU A 57 -18.67 30.35 -8.90
C GLU A 57 -17.38 29.53 -8.74
N LEU A 58 -17.51 28.20 -8.63
CA LEU A 58 -16.36 27.30 -8.62
C LEU A 58 -16.15 26.69 -10.01
N ILE A 59 -14.97 26.87 -10.59
CA ILE A 59 -14.64 26.42 -11.93
C ILE A 59 -13.50 25.40 -11.86
N TRP A 60 -13.72 24.25 -12.50
CA TRP A 60 -12.66 23.25 -12.66
C TRP A 60 -11.74 23.62 -13.81
N THR A 61 -10.44 23.50 -13.59
CA THR A 61 -9.43 23.57 -14.66
C THR A 61 -8.54 22.34 -14.69
N ARG A 62 -7.80 22.13 -15.77
CA ARG A 62 -6.76 21.10 -15.81
C ARG A 62 -5.50 21.63 -15.13
N ALA A 63 -4.84 20.77 -14.36
CA ALA A 63 -3.53 21.05 -13.82
C ALA A 63 -2.49 21.13 -14.93
N HIS A 64 -1.51 22.02 -14.77
CA HIS A 64 -0.26 22.06 -15.56
C HIS A 64 -0.43 22.18 -17.08
N ILE A 65 -1.38 23.01 -17.54
CA ILE A 65 -1.60 23.30 -18.96
C ILE A 65 -1.27 24.76 -19.36
N GLY A 66 -0.47 25.49 -18.58
CA GLY A 66 -0.10 26.88 -18.90
C GLY A 66 -1.08 27.94 -18.41
N ILE A 67 -2.05 27.60 -17.55
CA ILE A 67 -2.94 28.61 -16.97
C ILE A 67 -2.20 29.32 -15.85
N LEU A 68 -1.71 30.52 -16.17
CA LEU A 68 -0.84 31.32 -15.30
C LEU A 68 -1.31 31.38 -13.84
N GLY A 69 -2.60 31.66 -13.59
CA GLY A 69 -3.13 31.73 -12.23
C GLY A 69 -3.07 30.41 -11.47
N ASN A 70 -3.35 29.28 -12.12
CA ASN A 70 -3.26 27.96 -11.49
C ASN A 70 -1.80 27.58 -11.22
N GLU A 71 -0.91 27.88 -12.17
CA GLU A 71 0.52 27.61 -12.02
C GLU A 71 1.16 28.45 -10.92
N LEU A 72 0.76 29.72 -10.79
CA LEU A 72 1.18 30.57 -9.67
C LEU A 72 0.65 30.04 -8.34
N ALA A 73 -0.62 29.62 -8.27
CA ALA A 73 -1.18 29.02 -7.07
C ALA A 73 -0.41 27.74 -6.65
N ASP A 74 -0.09 26.86 -7.60
CA ASP A 74 0.75 25.68 -7.37
C ASP A 74 2.16 26.04 -6.89
N GLN A 75 2.77 27.07 -7.49
CA GLN A 75 4.09 27.55 -7.09
C GLN A 75 4.07 28.09 -5.66
N TYR A 76 3.09 28.91 -5.30
CA TYR A 76 2.94 29.42 -3.93
C TYR A 76 2.65 28.29 -2.93
N ALA A 77 1.81 27.32 -3.29
CA ALA A 77 1.56 26.15 -2.45
C ALA A 77 2.85 25.36 -2.20
N LYS A 78 3.71 25.17 -3.22
CA LYS A 78 5.02 24.53 -3.08
C LYS A 78 5.98 25.35 -2.20
N GLN A 79 6.08 26.65 -2.43
CA GLN A 79 6.92 27.54 -1.61
C GLN A 79 6.48 27.56 -0.14
N ALA A 80 5.18 27.46 0.13
CA ALA A 80 4.66 27.36 1.49
C ALA A 80 5.15 26.10 2.22
N THR A 81 5.41 24.99 1.50
CA THR A 81 5.93 23.75 2.11
C THR A 81 7.39 23.85 2.58
N SER A 82 8.15 24.83 2.09
CA SER A 82 9.56 25.03 2.47
C SER A 82 9.77 26.13 3.51
N ARG A 83 8.71 26.73 4.06
CA ARG A 83 8.82 27.74 5.11
C ARG A 83 9.02 27.08 6.48
N ASP A 84 9.86 27.69 7.31
CA ASP A 84 10.13 27.22 8.68
C ASP A 84 8.94 27.47 9.64
N THR A 85 8.04 28.38 9.27
CA THR A 85 6.86 28.77 10.06
C THR A 85 5.59 28.14 9.50
N ILE A 86 4.76 27.58 10.37
CA ILE A 86 3.45 27.02 10.00
C ILE A 86 2.39 28.12 10.07
N ASP A 87 1.88 28.56 8.92
CA ASP A 87 0.81 29.57 8.86
C ASP A 87 -0.58 28.95 9.07
N GLN A 88 -0.76 27.66 8.74
CA GLN A 88 -2.04 26.96 8.76
C GLN A 88 -1.88 25.55 9.34
N HIS A 89 -2.54 25.30 10.47
CA HIS A 89 -2.60 23.97 11.07
C HIS A 89 -3.68 23.13 10.39
N MET A 90 -3.25 22.10 9.67
CA MET A 90 -4.14 21.20 8.97
C MET A 90 -4.32 19.91 9.76
N HIS A 91 -5.56 19.44 9.89
CA HIS A 91 -5.82 18.13 10.48
C HIS A 91 -5.19 17.02 9.63
N ILE A 92 -4.49 16.10 10.30
CA ILE A 92 -3.87 14.96 9.65
C ILE A 92 -4.97 13.99 9.18
N PRO A 93 -5.02 13.63 7.88
CA PRO A 93 -6.03 12.70 7.40
C PRO A 93 -5.88 11.33 8.07
N ILE A 94 -6.99 10.73 8.53
CA ILE A 94 -6.99 9.35 9.08
C ILE A 94 -6.33 8.35 8.13
N ARG A 95 -6.49 8.53 6.81
CA ARG A 95 -5.84 7.70 5.79
C ARG A 95 -4.31 7.77 5.87
N PHE A 96 -3.76 8.94 6.17
CA PHE A 96 -2.32 9.12 6.35
C PHE A 96 -1.84 8.39 7.60
N ILE A 97 -2.53 8.57 8.74
CA ILE A 97 -2.23 7.83 9.98
C ILE A 97 -2.29 6.31 9.75
N LYS A 98 -3.35 5.80 9.10
CA LYS A 98 -3.45 4.38 8.75
C LYS A 98 -2.32 3.91 7.84
N LYS A 99 -1.80 4.77 6.96
CA LYS A 99 -0.65 4.45 6.09
C LYS A 99 0.63 4.31 6.92
N LEU A 100 0.87 5.24 7.84
CA LEU A 100 2.02 5.19 8.75
C LEU A 100 1.98 3.95 9.63
N LEU A 101 0.87 3.73 10.35
CA LEU A 101 0.73 2.55 11.20
C LEU A 101 0.92 1.24 10.42
N LYS A 102 0.39 1.16 9.19
CA LYS A 102 0.60 0.00 8.34
C LYS A 102 2.07 -0.17 7.95
N HIS A 103 2.80 0.91 7.70
CA HIS A 103 4.22 0.86 7.42
C HIS A 103 4.97 0.29 8.63
N ASP A 104 4.74 0.85 9.81
CA ASP A 104 5.43 0.46 11.05
C ASP A 104 5.15 -1.00 11.42
N VAL A 105 3.90 -1.45 11.29
CA VAL A 105 3.51 -2.86 11.52
C VAL A 105 4.24 -3.80 10.56
N LEU A 106 4.39 -3.42 9.29
CA LEU A 106 5.07 -4.25 8.30
C LEU A 106 6.58 -4.27 8.52
N GLU A 107 7.18 -3.15 8.91
CA GLU A 107 8.58 -3.08 9.27
C GLU A 107 8.88 -3.95 10.49
N GLU A 108 8.09 -3.83 11.55
CA GLU A 108 8.24 -4.64 12.75
C GLU A 108 8.05 -6.13 12.46
N TRP A 109 7.04 -6.49 11.66
CA TRP A 109 6.86 -7.88 11.24
C TRP A 109 8.06 -8.40 10.44
N GLN A 110 8.65 -7.59 9.56
CA GLN A 110 9.85 -7.97 8.82
C GLN A 110 11.05 -8.16 9.76
N ASN A 111 11.21 -7.31 10.77
CA ASN A 111 12.27 -7.41 11.77
C ASN A 111 12.14 -8.68 12.61
N LEU A 112 10.94 -8.97 13.11
CA LEU A 112 10.64 -10.21 13.82
C LEU A 112 10.89 -11.43 12.93
N TRP A 113 10.51 -11.36 11.66
CA TRP A 113 10.72 -12.44 10.70
C TRP A 113 12.22 -12.69 10.44
N ALA A 114 13.01 -11.64 10.26
CA ALA A 114 14.44 -11.73 10.01
C ALA A 114 15.23 -12.29 11.21
N ASN A 115 14.81 -11.94 12.42
CA ASN A 115 15.52 -12.27 13.66
C ASN A 115 14.94 -13.50 14.39
N SER A 116 13.84 -14.08 13.90
CA SER A 116 13.26 -15.29 14.50
C SER A 116 14.22 -16.48 14.40
N ALA A 117 14.41 -17.18 15.52
CA ALA A 117 15.08 -18.48 15.57
C ALA A 117 14.20 -19.61 14.99
N LYS A 118 12.88 -19.42 14.95
CA LYS A 118 11.92 -20.38 14.40
C LYS A 118 11.67 -20.10 12.92
N GLY A 119 11.43 -21.15 12.14
CA GLY A 119 11.06 -21.03 10.73
C GLY A 119 12.20 -20.58 9.81
N ARG A 120 13.47 -20.70 10.24
CA ARG A 120 14.66 -20.35 9.44
C ARG A 120 14.69 -20.99 8.07
N ALA A 121 14.27 -22.24 8.03
CA ALA A 121 14.04 -23.00 6.83
C ALA A 121 13.15 -22.19 5.86
N VAL A 122 11.96 -21.76 6.30
CA VAL A 122 11.02 -21.01 5.46
C VAL A 122 11.54 -19.59 5.18
N PHE A 123 12.35 -19.01 6.06
CA PHE A 123 13.02 -17.72 5.85
C PHE A 123 13.97 -17.75 4.65
N GLU A 124 14.82 -18.76 4.50
CA GLU A 124 15.69 -18.94 3.32
C GLU A 124 14.89 -18.96 2.00
N LEU A 125 13.67 -19.49 2.08
CA LEU A 125 12.74 -19.57 0.97
C LEU A 125 11.93 -18.29 0.76
N CYS A 126 11.77 -17.45 1.78
CA CYS A 126 10.83 -16.32 1.82
C CYS A 126 11.35 -15.22 2.75
N GLU A 127 12.49 -14.62 2.44
CA GLU A 127 13.15 -13.65 3.33
C GLU A 127 12.33 -12.38 3.59
N LYS A 128 11.57 -11.94 2.56
CA LYS A 128 10.72 -10.75 2.65
C LYS A 128 9.28 -11.13 2.94
N ILE A 129 8.69 -10.49 3.95
CA ILE A 129 7.27 -10.60 4.21
C ILE A 129 6.49 -10.09 3.00
N ASN A 130 5.38 -10.73 2.71
CA ASN A 130 4.49 -10.27 1.65
C ASN A 130 3.04 -10.40 2.12
N PRO A 131 2.41 -9.30 2.59
CA PRO A 131 1.04 -9.33 3.10
C PRO A 131 -0.01 -9.63 2.02
N LYS A 132 0.39 -9.64 0.74
CA LYS A 132 -0.48 -10.00 -0.39
C LYS A 132 -0.26 -11.44 -0.86
N ARG A 133 0.80 -12.12 -0.42
CA ARG A 133 1.10 -13.49 -0.80
C ARG A 133 0.30 -14.42 0.09
N THR A 134 -0.64 -15.13 -0.51
CA THR A 134 -1.33 -16.26 0.13
C THR A 134 -0.88 -17.52 -0.59
N LEU A 135 -0.12 -18.37 0.09
CA LEU A 135 0.14 -19.72 -0.40
C LEU A 135 -1.09 -20.57 -0.06
N GLY A 136 -2.11 -20.52 -0.91
CA GLY A 136 -3.37 -21.25 -0.69
C GLY A 136 -3.28 -22.76 -0.98
N ASN A 137 -2.17 -23.22 -1.55
CA ASN A 137 -1.99 -24.62 -1.94
C ASN A 137 -1.44 -25.43 -0.75
N PHE A 138 -2.25 -26.39 -0.30
CA PHE A 138 -1.93 -27.29 0.81
C PHE A 138 -0.60 -28.04 0.63
N PHE A 139 -0.37 -28.65 -0.53
CA PHE A 139 0.82 -29.46 -0.79
C PHE A 139 2.09 -28.61 -0.87
N LEU A 140 2.02 -27.42 -1.49
CA LEU A 140 3.16 -26.50 -1.52
C LEU A 140 3.53 -26.00 -0.13
N ASN A 141 2.54 -25.74 0.73
CA ASN A 141 2.80 -25.37 2.12
C ASN A 141 3.52 -26.49 2.88
N GLN A 142 3.13 -27.75 2.66
CA GLN A 142 3.81 -28.88 3.27
C GLN A 142 5.27 -28.98 2.84
N ILE A 143 5.55 -28.84 1.55
CA ILE A 143 6.91 -28.86 1.00
C ILE A 143 7.73 -27.69 1.58
N ILE A 144 7.23 -26.46 1.52
CA ILE A 144 7.94 -25.24 1.97
C ILE A 144 8.28 -25.31 3.46
N THR A 145 7.30 -25.73 4.27
CA THR A 145 7.48 -25.84 5.72
C THR A 145 8.28 -27.08 6.11
N GLY A 146 8.42 -28.07 5.22
CA GLY A 146 8.98 -29.38 5.54
C GLY A 146 8.09 -30.22 6.45
N HIS A 147 6.81 -29.87 6.58
CA HIS A 147 5.83 -30.53 7.43
C HIS A 147 4.73 -31.13 6.57
N GLY A 148 4.81 -32.44 6.30
CA GLY A 148 3.85 -33.14 5.46
C GLY A 148 4.24 -34.58 5.20
N ALA A 149 3.72 -35.16 4.12
CA ALA A 149 4.09 -36.51 3.68
C ALA A 149 5.46 -36.53 2.99
N ILE A 150 6.48 -36.10 3.72
CA ILE A 150 7.90 -36.08 3.32
C ILE A 150 8.59 -37.18 4.12
N ALA A 151 9.32 -38.08 3.46
CA ALA A 151 9.83 -39.30 4.12
C ALA A 151 10.72 -38.99 5.34
N SER A 152 11.59 -37.97 5.27
CA SER A 152 12.40 -37.56 6.43
C SER A 152 11.58 -36.99 7.60
N TYR A 153 10.44 -36.35 7.33
CA TYR A 153 9.53 -35.87 8.36
C TYR A 153 8.74 -37.04 8.97
N GLN A 154 8.21 -37.94 8.14
CA GLN A 154 7.48 -39.12 8.58
C GLN A 154 8.36 -40.08 9.39
N HIS A 155 9.63 -40.26 9.02
CA HIS A 155 10.57 -41.10 9.77
C HIS A 155 10.69 -40.70 11.25
N LYS A 156 10.56 -39.40 11.58
CA LYS A 156 10.62 -38.91 12.97
C LYS A 156 9.47 -39.41 13.85
N PHE A 157 8.33 -39.77 13.26
CA PHE A 157 7.12 -40.16 13.99
C PHE A 157 6.76 -41.63 13.80
N PHE A 158 7.12 -42.23 12.66
CA PHE A 158 6.66 -43.55 12.26
C PHE A 158 7.79 -44.55 11.97
N ASN A 159 9.06 -44.17 12.15
CA ASN A 159 10.23 -45.03 11.95
C ASN A 159 10.33 -45.71 10.56
N GLY A 160 9.70 -45.13 9.52
CA GLY A 160 9.80 -45.61 8.13
C GLY A 160 10.99 -45.00 7.37
N SER A 161 11.40 -45.60 6.25
CA SER A 161 12.57 -45.11 5.49
C SER A 161 12.51 -43.61 5.19
N SER A 162 13.61 -42.90 5.44
CA SER A 162 13.77 -41.47 5.10
C SER A 162 14.31 -41.26 3.67
N THR A 163 14.54 -42.34 2.93
CA THR A 163 15.16 -42.31 1.59
C THR A 163 14.18 -41.77 0.56
N CYS A 164 14.66 -40.90 -0.33
CA CYS A 164 13.85 -40.41 -1.44
C CYS A 164 13.66 -41.47 -2.52
N SER A 165 12.51 -41.43 -3.19
CA SER A 165 12.21 -42.28 -4.35
C SER A 165 13.19 -42.15 -5.52
N CYS A 166 13.99 -41.08 -5.59
CA CYS A 166 15.07 -40.97 -6.57
C CYS A 166 16.29 -41.84 -6.23
N GLY A 167 16.38 -42.36 -5.00
CA GLY A 167 17.47 -43.24 -4.54
C GLY A 167 18.80 -42.54 -4.25
N LEU A 168 18.91 -41.23 -4.45
CA LEU A 168 20.19 -40.50 -4.37
C LEU A 168 20.44 -39.80 -3.02
N SER A 169 19.40 -39.57 -2.23
CA SER A 169 19.47 -38.80 -0.98
C SER A 169 18.25 -39.03 -0.09
N ILE A 170 18.26 -38.49 1.12
CA ILE A 170 17.07 -38.43 1.97
C ILE A 170 15.99 -37.57 1.32
N GLU A 171 14.73 -37.93 1.54
CA GLU A 171 13.61 -37.09 1.12
C GLU A 171 13.38 -36.01 2.18
N ASP A 172 14.09 -34.90 2.05
CA ASP A 172 13.82 -33.70 2.80
C ASP A 172 13.40 -32.56 1.87
N ARG A 173 12.99 -31.45 2.48
CA ARG A 173 12.62 -30.25 1.73
C ARG A 173 13.73 -29.76 0.80
N HIS A 174 15.00 -29.78 1.24
CA HIS A 174 16.09 -29.26 0.43
C HIS A 174 16.25 -30.10 -0.84
N ASN A 175 16.21 -31.42 -0.70
CA ASN A 175 16.22 -32.35 -1.83
C ASN A 175 15.01 -32.12 -2.75
N LEU A 176 13.79 -32.05 -2.21
CA LEU A 176 12.58 -31.82 -3.03
C LEU A 176 12.64 -30.48 -3.79
N VAL A 177 13.09 -29.41 -3.14
CA VAL A 177 13.10 -28.04 -3.68
C VAL A 177 14.32 -27.74 -4.56
N TYR A 178 15.43 -28.49 -4.44
CA TYR A 178 16.66 -28.14 -5.17
C TYR A 178 17.33 -29.29 -5.95
N GLN A 179 17.21 -30.55 -5.52
CA GLN A 179 18.11 -31.61 -5.99
C GLN A 179 17.41 -32.81 -6.65
N CYS A 180 16.27 -33.28 -6.11
CA CYS A 180 15.64 -34.53 -6.51
C CYS A 180 15.25 -34.56 -7.99
N THR A 181 15.81 -35.47 -8.78
CA THR A 181 15.58 -35.56 -10.23
C THR A 181 14.11 -35.81 -10.58
N ASN A 182 13.40 -36.59 -9.78
CA ASN A 182 11.97 -36.90 -9.98
C ASN A 182 11.06 -35.67 -9.90
N TRP A 183 11.47 -34.60 -9.21
CA TRP A 183 10.66 -33.40 -8.98
C TRP A 183 11.04 -32.23 -9.89
N THR A 184 11.86 -32.47 -10.92
CA THR A 184 12.43 -31.40 -11.75
C THR A 184 11.38 -30.54 -12.43
N ASP A 185 10.33 -31.14 -13.01
CA ASP A 185 9.30 -30.39 -13.73
C ASP A 185 8.41 -29.58 -12.79
N ILE A 186 8.02 -30.17 -11.65
CA ILE A 186 7.25 -29.51 -10.60
C ILE A 186 8.04 -28.32 -10.02
N ARG A 187 9.35 -28.49 -9.77
CA ARG A 187 10.22 -27.40 -9.32
C ARG A 187 10.25 -26.24 -10.30
N ARG A 188 10.36 -26.49 -11.61
CA ARG A 188 10.39 -25.40 -12.60
C ARG A 188 9.13 -24.54 -12.54
N VAL A 189 7.98 -25.14 -12.24
CA VAL A 189 6.69 -24.44 -12.17
C VAL A 189 6.52 -23.71 -10.83
N TYR A 190 6.75 -24.40 -9.71
CA TYR A 190 6.36 -23.89 -8.38
C TYR A 190 7.51 -23.32 -7.55
N PHE A 191 8.75 -23.72 -7.85
CA PHE A 191 9.97 -23.26 -7.19
C PHE A 191 11.02 -22.74 -8.19
N PRO A 192 10.68 -21.86 -9.15
CA PRO A 192 11.67 -21.27 -10.05
C PRO A 192 12.72 -20.46 -9.27
N ARG A 193 13.86 -20.14 -9.90
CA ARG A 193 14.97 -19.37 -9.29
C ARG A 193 14.54 -18.06 -8.60
N ASN A 194 13.37 -17.50 -8.93
CA ASN A 194 12.78 -16.30 -8.33
C ASN A 194 11.42 -16.56 -7.63
N PHE A 195 11.13 -17.78 -7.15
CA PHE A 195 9.79 -18.13 -6.63
C PHE A 195 9.33 -17.26 -5.44
N THR A 196 10.25 -16.63 -4.71
CA THR A 196 9.96 -15.59 -3.70
C THR A 196 9.15 -14.41 -4.25
N LYS A 197 9.29 -14.14 -5.55
CA LYS A 197 8.64 -13.04 -6.29
C LYS A 197 7.47 -13.51 -7.16
N VAL A 198 7.26 -14.82 -7.30
CA VAL A 198 6.17 -15.38 -8.12
C VAL A 198 4.87 -15.31 -7.32
N LYS A 199 3.86 -14.63 -7.88
CA LYS A 199 2.48 -14.77 -7.40
C LYS A 199 2.00 -16.15 -7.83
N LEU A 200 1.82 -17.06 -6.88
CA LEU A 200 1.09 -18.29 -7.19
C LEU A 200 -0.35 -17.90 -7.51
N ALA A 201 -0.83 -18.30 -8.68
CA ALA A 201 -2.24 -18.15 -9.05
C ALA A 201 -3.09 -18.87 -7.99
N LYS A 202 -4.21 -18.24 -7.61
CA LYS A 202 -5.18 -18.82 -6.69
C LYS A 202 -5.89 -20.00 -7.34
#